data_AF-A0A2N1H8N7-F1
#
_entry.id   AF-A0A2N1H8N7-F1
#
_cell.length_a   1.000
_cell.length_b   1.000
_cell.length_c   1.000
_cell.angle_alpha   90.00
_cell.angle_beta   90.00
_cell.angle_gamma   90.00
#
_symmetry.space_group_name_H-M   'P 1'
#
loop_
_entity.id
_entity.type
_entity.pdbx_description
1 polymer ?
#
loop_
_entity_poly.entity_id
_entity_poly.type
_entity_poly.pdbx_seq_one_letter_code
_entity_poly.pdbx_strand_id
1 'polypeptide(L)'
;MTILSIFFCGTGSNKFDQHHKNFWDGEIVSTLAAHHNGREFAEWIVVDGPGSGNLQADDLFTKTSEYGLTGTLFGKGWEENVQHAVNIIKGKCDWQRKQLTEAEYNRLKAAGIPIEDVKVEGSWLWRNYNYGDRSITQQKLQEQIIKTFRKDGVIPTTVNLVGWSRGGISCHMLANAMFQDAALKHVPVNIFAIDPVPGIGNFQENRIKLQSNVKEYIAFYARDERSKGFSCVIPQTATGTRTSIYPMAGRHATLAGNATSLGGEPSSSSDLNALIEPGRIVRHLAETSLKRWGVSLAKTLNLSDADLLRLTGAIVSDEARYKKMPSQSYTYFTELDQGERYVSLGSKGVPFSAVKGTIYRPATGLTTSLLDISSYGHLR
;
A
#
# COMPACT_ATOMS: atom_id res chain seq x y z
N MET A 1 -3.81 -4.91 -24.35
CA MET A 1 -4.25 -4.07 -23.21
C MET A 1 -3.14 -4.06 -22.16
N THR A 2 -2.50 -2.91 -21.91
CA THR A 2 -1.47 -2.76 -20.86
C THR A 2 -2.14 -2.44 -19.52
N ILE A 3 -2.02 -3.34 -18.55
CA ILE A 3 -2.48 -3.14 -17.16
C ILE A 3 -1.24 -2.88 -16.31
N LEU A 4 -1.30 -1.83 -15.48
CA LEU A 4 -0.24 -1.51 -14.52
C LEU A 4 -0.78 -1.66 -13.08
N SER A 5 -0.14 -2.50 -12.28
CA SER A 5 -0.45 -2.66 -10.85
C SER A 5 0.55 -1.92 -9.96
N ILE A 6 0.09 -1.07 -9.05
CA ILE A 6 0.95 -0.32 -8.14
C ILE A 6 0.62 -0.70 -6.70
N PHE A 7 1.62 -1.21 -6.00
CA PHE A 7 1.51 -1.69 -4.62
C PHE A 7 2.17 -0.68 -3.68
N PHE A 8 1.40 -0.09 -2.77
CA PHE A 8 1.91 0.86 -1.77
C PHE A 8 1.97 0.22 -0.39
N CYS A 9 3.17 -0.03 0.12
CA CYS A 9 3.35 -0.59 1.46
C CYS A 9 2.87 0.39 2.55
N GLY A 10 2.50 -0.17 3.71
CA GLY A 10 2.07 0.60 4.87
C GLY A 10 3.23 1.30 5.57
N THR A 11 2.90 2.15 6.55
CA THR A 11 3.86 2.82 7.42
C THR A 11 4.95 1.88 7.93
N GLY A 12 6.22 2.23 7.73
CA GLY A 12 7.35 1.42 8.21
C GLY A 12 7.53 0.08 7.48
N SER A 13 6.67 -0.24 6.52
CA SER A 13 6.74 -1.44 5.71
C SER A 13 7.39 -1.17 4.35
N ASN A 14 8.03 -2.19 3.79
CA ASN A 14 8.79 -2.12 2.54
C ASN A 14 8.59 -3.39 1.70
N LYS A 15 9.14 -3.38 0.48
CA LYS A 15 9.00 -4.50 -0.47
C LYS A 15 9.55 -5.85 0.02
N PHE A 16 10.42 -5.87 1.02
CA PHE A 16 11.03 -7.09 1.55
C PHE A 16 10.22 -7.73 2.69
N ASP A 17 9.11 -7.13 3.10
CA ASP A 17 8.30 -7.62 4.23
C ASP A 17 7.47 -8.87 3.94
N GLN A 18 7.58 -9.44 2.74
CA GLN A 18 7.10 -10.79 2.43
C GLN A 18 7.73 -11.89 3.33
N HIS A 19 8.84 -11.58 4.01
CA HIS A 19 9.52 -12.48 4.94
C HIS A 19 9.68 -11.86 6.34
N HIS A 20 8.98 -10.77 6.64
CA HIS A 20 9.12 -10.09 7.91
C HIS A 20 8.42 -10.87 9.03
N LYS A 21 9.16 -11.15 10.12
CA LYS A 21 8.74 -12.02 11.23
C LYS A 21 7.40 -11.65 11.90
N ASN A 22 7.00 -10.38 11.83
CA ASN A 22 5.74 -9.91 12.45
C ASN A 22 4.49 -10.25 11.61
N PHE A 23 4.66 -10.81 10.40
CA PHE A 23 3.56 -11.24 9.54
C PHE A 23 3.66 -12.73 9.29
N TRP A 24 2.57 -13.45 9.56
CA TRP A 24 2.56 -14.92 9.55
C TRP A 24 2.93 -15.52 8.18
N ASP A 25 2.40 -14.92 7.11
CA ASP A 25 2.60 -15.37 5.73
C ASP A 25 2.95 -14.18 4.82
N GLY A 26 3.86 -13.34 5.34
CA GLY A 26 4.29 -12.07 4.74
C GLY A 26 3.30 -10.93 4.92
N GLU A 27 3.79 -9.70 4.84
CA GLU A 27 2.91 -8.53 4.74
C GLU A 27 2.17 -8.56 3.40
N ILE A 28 0.85 -8.32 3.41
CA ILE A 28 0.01 -8.63 2.25
C ILE A 28 0.40 -7.84 1.00
N VAL A 29 0.67 -6.54 1.10
CA VAL A 29 0.95 -5.70 -0.08
C VAL A 29 2.28 -6.10 -0.75
N SER A 30 3.33 -6.26 0.04
CA SER A 30 4.65 -6.72 -0.42
C SER A 30 4.58 -8.15 -0.97
N THR A 31 3.81 -9.04 -0.35
CA THR A 31 3.59 -10.41 -0.83
C THR A 31 2.87 -10.44 -2.17
N LEU A 32 1.80 -9.63 -2.34
CA LEU A 32 1.09 -9.52 -3.62
C LEU A 32 2.01 -9.01 -4.74
N ALA A 33 2.86 -8.02 -4.45
CA ALA A 33 3.82 -7.50 -5.40
C ALA A 33 4.85 -8.57 -5.81
N ALA A 34 5.45 -9.27 -4.83
CA ALA A 34 6.42 -10.32 -5.08
C ALA A 34 5.84 -11.53 -5.84
N HIS A 35 4.52 -11.69 -5.79
CA HIS A 35 3.79 -12.74 -6.48
C HIS A 35 3.29 -12.32 -7.86
N HIS A 36 3.57 -11.10 -8.32
CA HIS A 36 3.18 -10.63 -9.64
C HIS A 36 4.06 -11.27 -10.74
N ASN A 37 3.44 -11.93 -11.73
CA ASN A 37 4.18 -12.63 -12.81
C ASN A 37 4.67 -11.72 -13.94
N GLY A 38 4.12 -10.50 -14.00
CA GLY A 38 4.53 -9.50 -14.99
C GLY A 38 5.92 -8.93 -14.74
N ARG A 39 6.36 -8.06 -15.65
CA ARG A 39 7.64 -7.37 -15.55
C ARG A 39 7.52 -6.12 -14.68
N GLU A 40 8.39 -6.01 -13.67
CA GLU A 40 8.49 -4.79 -12.85
C GLU A 40 8.76 -3.57 -13.75
N PHE A 41 8.25 -2.41 -13.35
CA PHE A 41 8.21 -1.13 -14.06
C PHE A 41 7.27 -1.11 -15.28
N ALA A 42 7.17 -2.18 -16.05
CA ALA A 42 6.26 -2.26 -17.19
C ALA A 42 4.82 -2.55 -16.78
N GLU A 43 4.61 -3.58 -15.96
CA GLU A 43 3.29 -4.12 -15.61
C GLU A 43 3.00 -4.00 -14.10
N TRP A 44 4.02 -3.83 -13.27
CA TRP A 44 3.82 -3.54 -11.86
C TRP A 44 4.98 -2.78 -11.23
N ILE A 45 4.74 -2.11 -10.10
CA ILE A 45 5.78 -1.62 -9.19
C ILE A 45 5.30 -1.77 -7.74
N VAL A 46 6.26 -1.88 -6.82
CA VAL A 46 6.02 -1.74 -5.38
C VAL A 46 6.73 -0.49 -4.88
N VAL A 47 6.06 0.25 -4.00
CA VAL A 47 6.54 1.49 -3.42
C VAL A 47 6.54 1.35 -1.90
N ASP A 48 7.73 1.46 -1.32
CA ASP A 48 7.95 1.43 0.12
C ASP A 48 7.09 2.45 0.85
N GLY A 49 6.61 2.07 2.04
CA GLY A 49 5.74 2.92 2.82
C GLY A 49 6.52 4.04 3.53
N PRO A 50 5.87 5.18 3.83
CA PRO A 50 6.54 6.27 4.53
C PRO A 50 7.11 5.80 5.87
N GLY A 51 8.41 6.00 6.09
CA GLY A 51 9.08 5.64 7.34
C GLY A 51 9.82 4.33 7.37
N SER A 52 9.85 3.58 6.27
CA SER A 52 10.58 2.32 6.14
C SER A 52 12.11 2.50 6.03
N GLY A 53 12.61 3.74 5.99
CA GLY A 53 13.98 4.06 5.58
C GLY A 53 14.14 4.21 4.07
N ASN A 54 13.08 3.99 3.28
CA ASN A 54 13.04 4.12 1.82
C ASN A 54 14.20 3.39 1.12
N LEU A 55 14.23 2.07 1.26
CA LEU A 55 15.27 1.19 0.70
C LEU A 55 15.26 1.20 -0.85
N GLN A 56 14.23 1.79 -1.46
CA GLN A 56 14.08 2.01 -2.89
C GLN A 56 14.49 3.41 -3.36
N ALA A 57 15.16 4.23 -2.53
CA ALA A 57 15.54 5.60 -2.93
C ALA A 57 16.30 5.68 -4.27
N ASP A 58 17.06 4.63 -4.63
CA ASP A 58 17.78 4.53 -5.90
C ASP A 58 16.90 4.23 -7.12
N ASP A 59 15.70 3.68 -6.90
CA ASP A 59 14.74 3.31 -7.95
C ASP A 59 13.72 4.43 -8.24
N LEU A 60 13.67 5.47 -7.41
CA LEU A 60 12.65 6.52 -7.54
C LEU A 60 12.90 7.42 -8.77
N PHE A 61 11.80 7.80 -9.43
CA PHE A 61 11.77 8.72 -10.58
C PHE A 61 11.65 10.19 -10.14
N THR A 62 11.75 10.44 -8.84
CA THR A 62 11.57 11.73 -8.19
C THR A 62 12.61 11.84 -7.09
N LYS A 63 13.21 13.04 -6.96
CA LYS A 63 14.19 13.29 -5.90
C LYS A 63 13.51 13.25 -4.54
N THR A 64 13.97 12.38 -3.64
CA THR A 64 13.54 12.38 -2.25
C THR A 64 14.49 13.19 -1.38
N SER A 65 13.96 13.85 -0.35
CA SER A 65 14.78 14.34 0.76
C SER A 65 14.88 13.28 1.86
N GLU A 66 15.97 13.27 2.61
CA GLU A 66 16.06 12.45 3.83
C GLU A 66 15.11 13.01 4.88
N TYR A 67 14.07 12.24 5.19
CA TYR A 67 13.09 12.61 6.21
C TYR A 67 13.38 11.76 7.45
N GLY A 68 13.91 12.40 8.51
CA GLY A 68 14.05 11.76 9.81
C GLY A 68 12.70 11.25 10.37
N LEU A 69 12.75 10.52 11.50
CA LEU A 69 11.58 9.89 12.15
C LEU A 69 10.37 10.82 12.33
N THR A 70 10.60 12.09 12.67
CA THR A 70 9.53 13.10 12.85
C THR A 70 8.87 13.51 11.53
N GLY A 71 9.63 13.65 10.44
CA GLY A 71 9.09 14.01 9.13
C GLY A 71 8.16 12.93 8.56
N THR A 72 8.52 11.67 8.78
CA THR A 72 7.74 10.49 8.40
C THR A 72 6.36 10.46 9.08
N LEU A 73 6.27 10.80 10.37
CA LEU A 73 5.02 10.73 11.13
C LEU A 73 3.98 11.79 10.65
N PHE A 74 4.47 12.90 10.12
CA PHE A 74 3.64 13.98 9.54
C PHE A 74 3.44 13.87 8.03
N GLY A 75 3.76 12.72 7.42
CA GLY A 75 3.43 12.43 6.03
C GLY A 75 4.44 12.89 4.98
N LYS A 76 5.68 13.25 5.36
CA LYS A 76 6.73 13.57 4.37
C LYS A 76 7.22 12.29 3.66
N GLY A 77 7.48 12.38 2.36
CA GLY A 77 7.81 11.24 1.49
C GLY A 77 6.62 10.70 0.68
N TRP A 78 5.40 11.15 0.99
CA TRP A 78 4.18 10.61 0.41
C TRP A 78 3.91 11.18 -0.98
N GLU A 79 4.08 12.49 -1.11
CA GLU A 79 3.97 13.23 -2.34
C GLU A 79 5.02 12.76 -3.36
N GLU A 80 6.24 12.44 -2.91
CA GLU A 80 7.29 11.87 -3.74
C GLU A 80 6.96 10.46 -4.21
N ASN A 81 6.41 9.61 -3.35
CA ASN A 81 5.95 8.27 -3.72
C ASN A 81 4.82 8.34 -4.78
N VAL A 82 3.87 9.26 -4.61
CA VAL A 82 2.80 9.48 -5.59
C VAL A 82 3.36 10.04 -6.89
N GLN A 83 4.29 11.00 -6.83
CA GLN A 83 4.91 11.56 -8.03
C GLN A 83 5.77 10.52 -8.77
N HIS A 84 6.50 9.67 -8.05
CA HIS A 84 7.21 8.54 -8.64
C HIS A 84 6.25 7.62 -9.40
N ALA A 85 5.12 7.25 -8.81
CA ALA A 85 4.12 6.43 -9.47
C ALA A 85 3.51 7.11 -10.70
N VAL A 86 3.21 8.42 -10.64
CA VAL A 86 2.78 9.21 -11.82
C VAL A 86 3.83 9.14 -12.94
N ASN A 87 5.10 9.28 -12.60
CA ASN A 87 6.20 9.25 -13.55
C ASN A 87 6.39 7.85 -14.18
N ILE A 88 6.19 6.78 -13.41
CA ILE A 88 6.16 5.40 -13.91
C ILE A 88 4.96 5.16 -14.83
N ILE A 89 3.77 5.65 -14.50
CA ILE A 89 2.58 5.56 -15.38
C ILE A 89 2.87 6.23 -16.72
N LYS A 90 3.50 7.41 -16.70
CA LYS A 90 3.87 8.17 -17.90
C LYS A 90 5.11 7.63 -18.62
N GLY A 91 5.83 6.67 -18.01
CA GLY A 91 7.08 6.12 -18.54
C GLY A 91 8.16 7.17 -18.78
N LYS A 92 8.14 8.24 -17.98
CA LYS A 92 9.04 9.38 -18.10
C LYS A 92 9.55 9.75 -16.72
N CYS A 93 10.86 9.78 -16.59
CA CYS A 93 11.56 10.15 -15.39
C CYS A 93 11.89 11.64 -15.39
N ASP A 94 11.54 12.35 -14.32
CA ASP A 94 11.86 13.77 -14.15
C ASP A 94 13.15 14.00 -13.34
N TRP A 95 13.68 12.96 -12.70
CA TRP A 95 14.89 13.02 -11.90
C TRP A 95 15.73 11.75 -12.01
N GLN A 96 17.04 11.87 -12.22
CA GLN A 96 17.95 10.73 -12.28
C GLN A 96 19.06 10.88 -11.25
N ARG A 97 19.37 9.80 -10.51
CA ARG A 97 20.55 9.75 -9.67
C ARG A 97 21.79 9.54 -10.54
N LYS A 98 22.46 10.64 -10.88
CA LYS A 98 23.65 10.62 -11.73
C LYS A 98 24.93 10.28 -10.95
N GLN A 99 25.06 10.75 -9.71
CA GLN A 99 26.29 10.57 -8.94
C GLN A 99 26.52 9.11 -8.51
N LEU A 100 27.74 8.63 -8.67
CA LEU A 100 28.20 7.31 -8.23
C LEU A 100 28.40 7.28 -6.70
N THR A 101 28.07 6.13 -6.10
CA THR A 101 28.54 5.80 -4.74
C THR A 101 29.99 5.29 -4.79
N GLU A 102 30.70 5.36 -3.66
CA GLU A 102 32.05 4.81 -3.53
C GLU A 102 32.14 3.34 -3.93
N ALA A 103 31.18 2.52 -3.49
CA ALA A 103 31.13 1.09 -3.79
C ALA A 103 30.97 0.84 -5.30
N GLU A 104 30.12 1.62 -5.98
CA GLU A 104 29.92 1.52 -7.43
C GLU A 104 31.17 1.97 -8.18
N TYR A 105 31.78 3.09 -7.76
CA TYR A 105 33.03 3.58 -8.34
C TYR A 105 34.14 2.54 -8.27
N ASN A 106 34.34 1.93 -7.10
CA ASN A 106 35.35 0.90 -6.89
C ASN A 106 35.07 -0.34 -7.75
N ARG A 107 33.81 -0.76 -7.87
CA ARG A 107 33.42 -1.88 -8.76
C ARG A 107 33.70 -1.57 -10.23
N LEU A 108 33.38 -0.35 -10.69
CA LEU A 108 33.59 0.07 -12.08
C LEU A 108 35.09 0.19 -12.42
N LYS A 109 35.91 0.76 -11.52
CA LYS A 109 37.37 0.76 -11.66
C LYS A 109 37.94 -0.66 -11.71
N ALA A 110 37.48 -1.55 -10.83
CA ALA A 110 37.92 -2.96 -10.81
C ALA A 110 37.53 -3.71 -12.10
N ALA A 111 36.42 -3.33 -12.73
CA ALA A 111 35.98 -3.87 -14.02
C ALA A 111 36.69 -3.25 -15.24
N GLY A 112 37.63 -2.33 -15.04
CA GLY A 112 38.37 -1.66 -16.12
C GLY A 112 37.56 -0.66 -16.93
N ILE A 113 36.43 -0.18 -16.41
CA ILE A 113 35.58 0.81 -17.11
C ILE A 113 36.22 2.20 -16.96
N PRO A 114 36.45 2.94 -18.06
CA PRO A 114 37.04 4.28 -18.01
C PRO A 114 36.05 5.28 -17.39
N ILE A 115 36.32 5.67 -16.15
CA ILE A 115 35.56 6.68 -15.39
C ILE A 115 36.52 7.73 -14.81
N GLU A 116 36.03 8.97 -14.66
CA GLU A 116 36.77 10.09 -14.05
C GLU A 116 37.27 9.72 -12.66
N ASP A 117 38.45 10.23 -12.28
CA ASP A 117 38.98 10.02 -10.93
C ASP A 117 38.20 10.82 -9.88
N VAL A 118 38.17 10.31 -8.65
CA VAL A 118 37.46 10.92 -7.52
C VAL A 118 37.93 12.36 -7.30
N LYS A 119 37.00 13.31 -7.35
CA LYS A 119 37.24 14.71 -6.98
C LYS A 119 37.05 14.85 -5.47
N VAL A 120 38.08 15.34 -4.78
CA VAL A 120 38.04 15.59 -3.34
C VAL A 120 37.89 17.10 -3.12
N GLU A 121 36.82 17.49 -2.46
CA GLU A 121 36.49 18.89 -2.18
C GLU A 121 36.32 19.11 -0.67
N GLY A 122 36.64 20.32 -0.17
CA GLY A 122 36.46 20.69 1.24
C GLY A 122 37.75 20.79 2.05
N SER A 123 37.61 21.11 3.35
CA SER A 123 38.73 21.31 4.26
C SER A 123 39.20 19.99 4.89
N TRP A 124 40.34 20.00 5.59
CA TRP A 124 40.86 18.79 6.25
C TRP A 124 39.87 18.15 7.24
N LEU A 125 39.00 18.94 7.87
CA LEU A 125 37.97 18.46 8.81
C LEU A 125 36.68 17.99 8.13
N TRP A 126 36.45 18.37 6.86
CA TRP A 126 35.22 18.08 6.11
C TRP A 126 35.57 17.82 4.66
N ARG A 127 35.96 16.59 4.34
CA ARG A 127 36.20 16.14 2.96
C ARG A 127 34.92 15.55 2.38
N ASN A 128 34.51 16.08 1.23
CA ASN A 128 33.50 15.50 0.36
C ASN A 128 34.20 14.80 -0.82
N TYR A 129 33.76 13.60 -1.12
CA TYR A 129 34.27 12.79 -2.21
C TYR A 129 33.20 12.71 -3.31
N ASN A 130 33.53 13.20 -4.50
CA ASN A 130 32.69 13.12 -5.68
C ASN A 130 33.28 12.05 -6.61
N TYR A 131 32.57 10.93 -6.72
CA TYR A 131 33.00 9.75 -7.46
C TYR A 131 32.61 9.78 -8.95
N GLY A 132 32.18 10.93 -9.47
CA GLY A 132 31.76 11.10 -10.87
C GLY A 132 30.31 10.69 -11.15
N ASP A 133 29.92 10.82 -12.42
CA ASP A 133 28.55 10.55 -12.90
C ASP A 133 28.42 9.17 -13.60
N ARG A 134 27.26 8.53 -13.44
CA ARG A 134 26.81 7.33 -14.12
C ARG A 134 26.56 7.63 -15.60
N SER A 135 27.08 6.78 -16.49
CA SER A 135 26.79 6.82 -17.93
C SER A 135 25.33 6.43 -18.24
N ILE A 136 24.81 5.41 -17.54
CA ILE A 136 23.41 4.96 -17.58
C ILE A 136 22.89 4.87 -16.15
N THR A 137 21.76 5.52 -15.88
CA THR A 137 21.10 5.52 -14.57
C THR A 137 20.05 4.41 -14.50
N GLN A 138 19.76 3.91 -13.30
CA GLN A 138 18.69 2.93 -13.10
C GLN A 138 17.36 3.44 -13.67
N GLN A 139 17.08 4.74 -13.51
CA GLN A 139 15.89 5.38 -14.05
C GLN A 139 15.80 5.27 -15.57
N LYS A 140 16.91 5.46 -16.29
CA LYS A 140 16.95 5.27 -17.75
C LYS A 140 16.68 3.82 -18.14
N LEU A 141 17.20 2.84 -17.39
CA LEU A 141 16.94 1.42 -17.64
C LEU A 141 15.45 1.11 -17.45
N GLN A 142 14.85 1.61 -16.36
CA GLN A 142 13.42 1.44 -16.08
C GLN A 142 12.54 2.09 -17.17
N GLU A 143 12.90 3.27 -17.68
CA GLU A 143 12.20 3.85 -18.84
C GLU A 143 12.26 2.95 -20.08
N GLN A 144 13.41 2.33 -20.36
CA GLN A 144 13.55 1.43 -21.51
C GLN A 144 12.74 0.15 -21.33
N ILE A 145 12.68 -0.39 -20.11
CA ILE A 145 11.78 -1.51 -19.76
C ILE A 145 10.34 -1.12 -20.08
N ILE A 146 9.90 0.06 -19.63
CA ILE A 146 8.55 0.56 -19.89
C ILE A 146 8.28 0.67 -21.41
N LYS A 147 9.17 1.32 -22.15
CA LYS A 147 9.02 1.53 -23.61
C LYS A 147 9.03 0.22 -24.39
N THR A 148 9.80 -0.76 -23.94
CA THR A 148 9.96 -2.05 -24.63
C THR A 148 8.79 -2.99 -24.37
N PHE A 149 8.28 -3.03 -23.13
CA PHE A 149 7.36 -4.09 -22.72
C PHE A 149 5.89 -3.67 -22.64
N ARG A 150 5.56 -2.36 -22.64
CA ARG A 150 4.17 -1.92 -22.73
C ARG A 150 3.69 -1.92 -24.19
N LYS A 151 2.87 -2.90 -24.55
CA LYS A 151 2.50 -3.21 -25.94
C LYS A 151 1.57 -2.19 -26.59
N ASP A 152 0.71 -1.52 -25.81
CA ASP A 152 -0.30 -0.57 -26.33
C ASP A 152 0.10 0.90 -26.14
N GLY A 153 1.41 1.16 -26.07
CA GLY A 153 1.97 2.46 -25.77
C GLY A 153 2.36 2.63 -24.31
N VAL A 154 3.02 3.75 -24.03
CA VAL A 154 3.66 4.00 -22.74
C VAL A 154 2.63 4.14 -21.61
N ILE A 155 1.52 4.83 -21.86
CA ILE A 155 0.47 5.02 -20.85
C ILE A 155 -0.35 3.72 -20.75
N PRO A 156 -0.51 3.12 -19.55
CA PRO A 156 -1.32 1.94 -19.38
C PRO A 156 -2.79 2.23 -19.66
N THR A 157 -3.50 1.23 -20.18
CA THR A 157 -4.94 1.30 -20.44
C THR A 157 -5.80 1.17 -19.19
N THR A 158 -5.24 0.67 -18.08
CA THR A 158 -5.87 0.56 -16.76
C THR A 158 -4.79 0.54 -15.69
N VAL A 159 -5.09 1.15 -14.53
CA VAL A 159 -4.22 1.12 -13.36
C VAL A 159 -4.95 0.45 -12.18
N ASN A 160 -4.33 -0.56 -11.60
CA ASN A 160 -4.80 -1.22 -10.38
C ASN A 160 -3.93 -0.77 -9.20
N LEU A 161 -4.54 -0.33 -8.11
CA LEU A 161 -3.84 0.17 -6.93
C LEU A 161 -4.15 -0.72 -5.74
N VAL A 162 -3.12 -1.12 -5.00
CA VAL A 162 -3.26 -1.87 -3.75
C VAL A 162 -2.45 -1.17 -2.68
N GLY A 163 -3.02 -0.98 -1.49
CA GLY A 163 -2.26 -0.36 -0.42
C GLY A 163 -2.84 -0.57 0.96
N TRP A 164 -1.96 -0.64 1.96
CA TRP A 164 -2.31 -0.78 3.37
C TRP A 164 -1.95 0.49 4.14
N SER A 165 -2.75 0.89 5.12
CA SER A 165 -2.42 2.04 5.99
C SER A 165 -2.26 3.34 5.19
N ARG A 166 -1.16 4.07 5.40
CA ARG A 166 -0.76 5.20 4.55
C ARG A 166 -0.60 4.80 3.09
N GLY A 167 -0.20 3.57 2.78
CA GLY A 167 -0.20 3.04 1.42
C GLY A 167 -1.58 3.04 0.77
N GLY A 168 -2.63 2.70 1.53
CA GLY A 168 -4.01 2.77 1.04
C GLY A 168 -4.47 4.19 0.71
N ILE A 169 -4.02 5.17 1.49
CA ILE A 169 -4.27 6.59 1.17
C ILE A 169 -3.37 7.06 0.01
N SER A 170 -2.16 6.53 -0.19
CA SER A 170 -1.36 6.76 -1.41
C SER A 170 -2.16 6.38 -2.66
N CYS A 171 -2.95 5.30 -2.60
CA CYS A 171 -3.84 4.93 -3.69
C CYS A 171 -4.86 6.04 -4.00
N HIS A 172 -5.44 6.66 -2.96
CA HIS A 172 -6.36 7.78 -3.14
C HIS A 172 -5.66 8.98 -3.77
N MET A 173 -4.48 9.33 -3.26
CA MET A 173 -3.69 10.47 -3.74
C MET A 173 -3.28 10.28 -5.21
N LEU A 174 -2.81 9.08 -5.58
CA LEU A 174 -2.44 8.76 -6.95
C LEU A 174 -3.63 8.78 -7.90
N ALA A 175 -4.78 8.21 -7.51
CA ALA A 175 -5.98 8.25 -8.34
C ALA A 175 -6.43 9.70 -8.62
N ASN A 176 -6.35 10.59 -7.62
CA ASN A 176 -6.63 12.01 -7.80
C ASN A 176 -5.56 12.71 -8.66
N ALA A 177 -4.27 12.42 -8.46
CA ALA A 177 -3.19 12.97 -9.29
C ALA A 177 -3.35 12.58 -10.77
N MET A 178 -3.72 11.32 -11.05
CA MET A 178 -4.06 10.86 -12.39
C MET A 178 -5.27 11.63 -12.96
N PHE A 179 -6.30 11.90 -12.16
CA PHE A 179 -7.47 12.65 -12.61
C PHE A 179 -7.15 14.12 -12.98
N GLN A 180 -6.18 14.72 -12.29
CA GLN A 180 -5.74 16.09 -12.57
C GLN A 180 -4.73 16.19 -13.73
N ASP A 181 -4.03 15.11 -14.06
CA ASP A 181 -3.10 15.09 -15.20
C ASP A 181 -3.86 14.89 -16.52
N ALA A 182 -3.67 15.81 -17.47
CA ALA A 182 -4.37 15.81 -18.75
C ALA A 182 -4.18 14.53 -19.58
N ALA A 183 -3.03 13.87 -19.46
CA ALA A 183 -2.73 12.63 -20.16
C ALA A 183 -3.30 11.39 -19.46
N LEU A 184 -3.54 11.46 -18.14
CA LEU A 184 -3.92 10.31 -17.31
C LEU A 184 -5.39 10.31 -16.89
N LYS A 185 -6.10 11.45 -16.98
CA LYS A 185 -7.47 11.60 -16.44
C LYS A 185 -8.51 10.62 -16.97
N HIS A 186 -8.25 10.04 -18.15
CA HIS A 186 -9.12 9.06 -18.79
C HIS A 186 -8.74 7.61 -18.49
N VAL A 187 -7.59 7.36 -17.87
CA VAL A 187 -7.15 6.01 -17.50
C VAL A 187 -8.00 5.53 -16.33
N PRO A 188 -8.77 4.43 -16.49
CA PRO A 188 -9.57 3.89 -15.40
C PRO A 188 -8.69 3.32 -14.28
N VAL A 189 -9.14 3.51 -13.04
CA VAL A 189 -8.45 3.08 -11.83
C VAL A 189 -9.32 2.12 -11.02
N ASN A 190 -8.75 1.02 -10.55
CA ASN A 190 -9.34 0.16 -9.53
C ASN A 190 -8.48 0.22 -8.26
N ILE A 191 -9.10 0.20 -7.08
CA ILE A 191 -8.40 0.33 -5.79
C ILE A 191 -8.81 -0.82 -4.87
N PHE A 192 -7.82 -1.50 -4.29
CA PHE A 192 -7.96 -2.41 -3.17
C PHE A 192 -7.21 -1.85 -1.95
N ALA A 193 -7.94 -1.26 -1.00
CA ALA A 193 -7.36 -0.63 0.19
C ALA A 193 -7.51 -1.52 1.44
N ILE A 194 -6.46 -1.61 2.23
CA ILE A 194 -6.46 -2.31 3.52
C ILE A 194 -6.29 -1.25 4.60
N ASP A 195 -7.36 -1.00 5.35
CA ASP A 195 -7.43 -0.05 6.45
C ASP A 195 -6.71 1.29 6.18
N PRO A 196 -7.16 2.08 5.18
CA PRO A 196 -6.46 3.28 4.73
C PRO A 196 -6.46 4.36 5.83
N VAL A 197 -5.30 4.64 6.42
CA VAL A 197 -5.14 5.56 7.56
C VAL A 197 -4.19 6.68 7.18
N PRO A 198 -4.62 7.95 7.20
CA PRO A 198 -3.75 9.08 6.82
C PRO A 198 -2.91 9.63 7.98
N GLY A 199 -3.24 9.27 9.22
CA GLY A 199 -2.66 9.88 10.41
C GLY A 199 -3.31 11.21 10.78
N ILE A 200 -2.90 11.75 11.92
CA ILE A 200 -3.50 12.96 12.51
C ILE A 200 -3.29 14.16 11.57
N GLY A 201 -4.38 14.88 11.26
CA GLY A 201 -4.35 16.14 10.49
C GLY A 201 -4.25 15.97 8.96
N ASN A 202 -4.29 14.75 8.44
CA ASN A 202 -4.03 14.44 7.02
C ASN A 202 -5.29 14.13 6.19
N PHE A 203 -6.37 14.91 6.37
CA PHE A 203 -7.68 14.71 5.71
C PHE A 203 -7.95 15.68 4.55
N GLN A 204 -6.91 16.04 3.79
CA GLN A 204 -7.02 16.89 2.59
C GLN A 204 -7.82 16.18 1.49
N GLU A 205 -8.47 16.93 0.60
CA GLU A 205 -9.44 16.40 -0.37
C GLU A 205 -8.91 15.22 -1.21
N ASN A 206 -7.66 15.30 -1.65
CA ASN A 206 -7.00 14.25 -2.44
C ASN A 206 -6.78 12.92 -1.68
N ARG A 207 -6.96 12.92 -0.35
CA ARG A 207 -6.85 11.74 0.52
C ARG A 207 -8.21 11.17 0.90
N ILE A 208 -9.29 11.95 0.80
CA ILE A 208 -10.63 11.61 1.30
C ILE A 208 -11.74 11.60 0.24
N LYS A 209 -11.45 12.03 -0.99
CA LYS A 209 -12.39 11.98 -2.12
C LYS A 209 -11.77 11.18 -3.26
N LEU A 210 -12.60 10.48 -4.04
CA LEU A 210 -12.20 9.75 -5.24
C LEU A 210 -13.05 10.21 -6.42
N GLN A 211 -12.38 10.49 -7.55
CA GLN A 211 -12.99 11.05 -8.75
C GLN A 211 -13.51 9.96 -9.70
N SER A 212 -14.15 10.38 -10.78
CA SER A 212 -14.83 9.48 -11.73
C SER A 212 -13.91 8.57 -12.55
N ASN A 213 -12.58 8.76 -12.49
CA ASN A 213 -11.63 7.81 -13.07
C ASN A 213 -11.57 6.51 -12.25
N VAL A 214 -11.91 6.53 -10.96
CA VAL A 214 -12.01 5.32 -10.13
C VAL A 214 -13.28 4.56 -10.47
N LYS A 215 -13.13 3.35 -11.00
CA LYS A 215 -14.24 2.49 -11.45
C LYS A 215 -14.68 1.51 -10.37
N GLU A 216 -13.74 1.07 -9.54
CA GLU A 216 -14.00 0.16 -8.44
C GLU A 216 -13.12 0.48 -7.23
N TYR A 217 -13.75 0.52 -6.07
CA TYR A 217 -13.09 0.69 -4.77
C TYR A 217 -13.51 -0.46 -3.87
N ILE A 218 -12.55 -1.26 -3.45
CA ILE A 218 -12.71 -2.35 -2.49
C ILE A 218 -11.88 -2.00 -1.26
N ALA A 219 -12.47 -2.04 -0.08
CA ALA A 219 -11.72 -1.81 1.15
C ALA A 219 -12.12 -2.70 2.31
N PHE A 220 -11.12 -3.10 3.09
CA PHE A 220 -11.29 -3.84 4.35
C PHE A 220 -10.88 -2.94 5.51
N TYR A 221 -11.68 -2.90 6.56
CA TYR A 221 -11.50 -2.01 7.70
C TYR A 221 -11.42 -2.78 9.01
N ALA A 222 -10.41 -2.46 9.83
CA ALA A 222 -10.13 -3.13 11.08
C ALA A 222 -11.17 -2.75 12.15
N ARG A 223 -12.07 -3.66 12.50
CA ARG A 223 -13.16 -3.40 13.45
C ARG A 223 -12.66 -3.07 14.86
N ASP A 224 -11.57 -3.71 15.29
CA ASP A 224 -11.13 -3.75 16.68
C ASP A 224 -9.96 -2.79 16.97
N GLU A 225 -9.58 -1.96 16.00
CA GLU A 225 -8.56 -0.91 16.17
C GLU A 225 -9.11 0.30 16.94
N ARG A 226 -8.32 0.84 17.88
CA ARG A 226 -8.67 2.00 18.71
C ARG A 226 -7.52 2.99 18.93
N SER A 227 -6.35 2.80 18.33
CA SER A 227 -5.22 3.69 18.54
C SER A 227 -5.55 5.11 18.10
N LYS A 228 -5.26 6.10 18.95
CA LYS A 228 -5.47 7.51 18.61
C LYS A 228 -4.68 7.87 17.36
N GLY A 229 -5.34 8.49 16.38
CA GLY A 229 -4.72 8.82 15.09
C GLY A 229 -4.74 7.71 14.05
N PHE A 230 -5.40 6.58 14.34
CA PHE A 230 -5.65 5.48 13.39
C PHE A 230 -7.07 5.49 12.82
N SER A 231 -7.72 6.66 12.80
CA SER A 231 -8.99 6.87 12.11
C SER A 231 -8.80 6.61 10.61
N CYS A 232 -9.40 5.52 10.11
CA CYS A 232 -9.33 5.15 8.71
C CYS A 232 -10.31 5.96 7.87
N VAL A 233 -10.01 6.10 6.57
CA VAL A 233 -10.81 6.88 5.61
C VAL A 233 -11.71 5.98 4.79
N ILE A 234 -13.00 6.27 4.84
CA ILE A 234 -14.00 5.84 3.88
C ILE A 234 -14.19 7.02 2.92
N PRO A 235 -13.65 6.95 1.69
CA PRO A 235 -13.64 8.10 0.81
C PRO A 235 -15.04 8.40 0.27
N GLN A 236 -15.30 9.68 -0.03
CA GLN A 236 -16.44 10.07 -0.87
C GLN A 236 -16.12 9.70 -2.31
N THR A 237 -16.91 8.82 -2.91
CA THR A 237 -16.70 8.36 -4.29
C THR A 237 -17.62 9.11 -5.26
N ALA A 238 -17.13 9.32 -6.48
CA ALA A 238 -17.93 9.88 -7.56
C ALA A 238 -19.07 8.91 -7.95
N THR A 239 -20.17 9.47 -8.47
CA THR A 239 -21.29 8.69 -9.00
C THR A 239 -20.81 7.68 -10.04
N GLY A 240 -21.24 6.42 -9.91
CA GLY A 240 -20.88 5.34 -10.83
C GLY A 240 -19.65 4.52 -10.41
N THR A 241 -18.88 4.94 -9.40
CA THR A 241 -17.85 4.09 -8.79
C THR A 241 -18.51 2.94 -8.04
N ARG A 242 -18.11 1.69 -8.31
CA ARG A 242 -18.54 0.53 -7.51
C ARG A 242 -17.76 0.51 -6.20
N THR A 243 -18.43 0.73 -5.08
CA THR A 243 -17.79 0.82 -3.76
C THR A 243 -18.20 -0.36 -2.90
N SER A 244 -17.23 -1.22 -2.56
CA SER A 244 -17.43 -2.35 -1.64
C SER A 244 -16.56 -2.17 -0.41
N ILE A 245 -17.17 -2.12 0.77
CA ILE A 245 -16.45 -1.95 2.03
C ILE A 245 -16.82 -3.06 2.99
N TYR A 246 -15.83 -3.57 3.71
CA TYR A 246 -16.00 -4.75 4.54
C TYR A 246 -15.39 -4.54 5.93
N PRO A 247 -16.13 -4.81 7.00
CA PRO A 247 -15.56 -4.92 8.33
C PRO A 247 -14.79 -6.23 8.43
N MET A 248 -13.67 -6.21 9.15
CA MET A 248 -12.87 -7.40 9.44
C MET A 248 -12.39 -7.37 10.89
N ALA A 249 -12.45 -8.53 11.56
CA ALA A 249 -11.97 -8.69 12.92
C ALA A 249 -10.46 -8.42 13.00
N GLY A 250 -10.03 -7.78 14.08
CA GLY A 250 -8.63 -7.45 14.33
C GLY A 250 -8.32 -5.96 14.33
N ARG A 251 -7.04 -5.69 14.56
CA ARG A 251 -6.43 -4.36 14.56
C ARG A 251 -5.84 -4.01 13.20
N HIS A 252 -5.30 -2.80 13.09
CA HIS A 252 -4.71 -2.27 11.87
C HIS A 252 -3.72 -3.24 11.18
N ALA A 253 -2.78 -3.82 11.94
CA ALA A 253 -1.80 -4.75 11.39
C ALA A 253 -2.35 -6.17 11.18
N THR A 254 -3.42 -6.55 11.89
CA THR A 254 -4.05 -7.87 11.74
C THR A 254 -4.56 -8.08 10.31
N LEU A 255 -5.15 -7.03 9.73
CA LEU A 255 -5.62 -7.04 8.35
C LEU A 255 -4.48 -7.16 7.33
N ALA A 256 -3.25 -6.79 7.68
CA ALA A 256 -2.06 -6.89 6.83
C ALA A 256 -1.23 -8.16 7.06
N GLY A 257 -1.73 -9.11 7.86
CA GLY A 257 -1.09 -10.41 8.07
C GLY A 257 -0.42 -10.61 9.43
N ASN A 258 -0.49 -9.63 10.35
CA ASN A 258 -0.02 -9.84 11.72
C ASN A 258 -1.01 -10.74 12.47
N ALA A 259 -0.59 -11.97 12.76
CA ALA A 259 -1.45 -12.98 13.37
C ALA A 259 -1.31 -13.07 14.89
N THR A 260 -0.78 -12.04 15.56
CA THR A 260 -0.65 -12.06 17.03
C THR A 260 -2.00 -11.92 17.72
N SER A 261 -2.11 -12.49 18.93
CA SER A 261 -3.34 -12.49 19.72
C SER A 261 -3.85 -11.10 20.08
N LEU A 262 -2.98 -10.09 20.07
CA LEU A 262 -3.29 -8.67 20.33
C LEU A 262 -3.10 -7.76 19.10
N GLY A 263 -2.84 -8.33 17.93
CA GLY A 263 -2.69 -7.59 16.67
C GLY A 263 -1.54 -6.58 16.67
N GLY A 264 -0.41 -6.89 17.33
CA GLY A 264 0.73 -6.01 17.50
C GLY A 264 2.03 -6.78 17.68
N GLU A 265 2.89 -6.32 18.59
CA GLU A 265 4.13 -7.03 18.92
C GLU A 265 3.82 -8.38 19.57
N PRO A 266 4.53 -9.45 19.19
CA PRO A 266 4.31 -10.78 19.75
C PRO A 266 4.74 -10.83 21.21
N SER A 267 3.92 -11.45 22.05
CA SER A 267 4.28 -11.75 23.45
C SER A 267 5.24 -12.95 23.58
N SER A 268 5.27 -13.83 22.58
CA SER A 268 6.12 -15.01 22.50
C SER A 268 6.15 -15.56 21.07
N SER A 269 7.05 -16.50 20.76
CA SER A 269 7.10 -17.13 19.44
C SER A 269 5.81 -17.87 19.07
N SER A 270 5.10 -18.45 20.04
CA SER A 270 3.81 -19.11 19.84
C SER A 270 2.65 -18.15 19.59
N ASP A 271 2.86 -16.85 19.81
CA ASP A 271 1.86 -15.81 19.54
C ASP A 271 1.84 -15.42 18.05
N LEU A 272 2.90 -15.72 17.29
CA LEU A 272 3.06 -15.27 15.90
C LEU A 272 2.00 -15.81 14.92
N ASN A 273 1.21 -16.80 15.34
CA ASN A 273 0.20 -17.46 14.52
C ASN A 273 -1.14 -17.66 15.25
N ALA A 274 -1.41 -16.85 16.27
CA ALA A 274 -2.58 -16.99 17.13
C ALA A 274 -3.92 -16.68 16.43
N LEU A 275 -3.93 -15.77 15.44
CA LEU A 275 -5.12 -15.25 14.75
C LEU A 275 -4.82 -15.00 13.26
N ILE A 276 -4.65 -16.07 12.49
CA ILE A 276 -4.21 -15.99 11.07
C ILE A 276 -5.35 -15.62 10.10
N GLU A 277 -6.60 -15.75 10.53
CA GLU A 277 -7.78 -15.79 9.67
C GLU A 277 -8.03 -14.47 8.94
N PRO A 278 -8.01 -13.29 9.61
CA PRO A 278 -8.31 -12.03 8.94
C PRO A 278 -7.36 -11.73 7.77
N GLY A 279 -6.05 -11.87 8.01
CA GLY A 279 -5.03 -11.64 6.99
C GLY A 279 -5.15 -12.59 5.81
N ARG A 280 -5.47 -13.88 6.06
CA ARG A 280 -5.67 -14.87 4.98
C ARG A 280 -6.90 -14.57 4.13
N ILE A 281 -8.01 -14.17 4.75
CA ILE A 281 -9.22 -13.78 4.02
C ILE A 281 -8.95 -12.54 3.17
N VAL A 282 -8.36 -11.50 3.75
CA VAL A 282 -8.03 -10.25 3.04
C VAL A 282 -7.09 -10.51 1.87
N ARG A 283 -6.01 -11.30 2.08
CA ARG A 283 -5.07 -11.67 1.01
C ARG A 283 -5.78 -12.41 -0.12
N HIS A 284 -6.58 -13.42 0.19
CA HIS A 284 -7.29 -14.19 -0.84
C HIS A 284 -8.25 -13.31 -1.67
N LEU A 285 -8.99 -12.40 -1.02
CA LEU A 285 -9.90 -11.50 -1.71
C LEU A 285 -9.15 -10.43 -2.53
N ALA A 286 -7.98 -10.00 -2.09
CA ALA A 286 -7.08 -9.15 -2.88
C ALA A 286 -6.56 -9.87 -4.13
N GLU A 287 -6.06 -11.11 -3.98
CA GLU A 287 -5.59 -11.94 -5.08
C GLU A 287 -6.70 -12.18 -6.11
N THR A 288 -7.92 -12.48 -5.65
CA THR A 288 -9.05 -12.75 -6.55
C THR A 288 -9.52 -11.47 -7.27
N SER A 289 -9.56 -10.34 -6.56
CA SER A 289 -9.87 -9.03 -7.15
C SER A 289 -8.85 -8.63 -8.21
N LEU A 290 -7.56 -8.79 -7.93
CA LEU A 290 -6.48 -8.49 -8.88
C LEU A 290 -6.57 -9.38 -10.13
N LYS A 291 -6.80 -10.69 -9.98
CA LYS A 291 -6.98 -11.61 -11.11
C LYS A 291 -8.17 -11.20 -11.98
N ARG A 292 -9.30 -10.86 -11.36
CA ARG A 292 -10.49 -10.33 -12.06
C ARG A 292 -10.22 -9.00 -12.76
N TRP A 293 -9.33 -8.17 -12.23
CA TRP A 293 -8.84 -6.95 -12.89
C TRP A 293 -7.73 -7.19 -13.93
N GLY A 294 -7.49 -8.45 -14.31
CA GLY A 294 -6.58 -8.84 -15.39
C GLY A 294 -5.12 -9.03 -14.96
N VAL A 295 -4.84 -9.09 -13.67
CA VAL A 295 -3.48 -9.29 -13.14
C VAL A 295 -3.13 -10.78 -13.08
N SER A 296 -1.96 -11.15 -13.60
CA SER A 296 -1.43 -12.50 -13.43
C SER A 296 -0.58 -12.59 -12.16
N LEU A 297 -1.04 -13.40 -11.19
CA LEU A 297 -0.33 -13.69 -9.94
C LEU A 297 0.11 -15.17 -9.88
N ALA A 298 1.28 -15.43 -9.31
CA ALA A 298 1.71 -16.75 -8.84
C ALA A 298 1.44 -16.90 -7.33
N LYS A 299 1.60 -18.13 -6.80
CA LYS A 299 1.55 -18.43 -5.36
C LYS A 299 0.32 -17.86 -4.62
N THR A 300 -0.83 -17.86 -5.30
CA THR A 300 -2.10 -17.44 -4.71
C THR A 300 -2.60 -18.49 -3.72
N LEU A 301 -3.33 -18.05 -2.69
CA LEU A 301 -3.89 -18.93 -1.66
C LEU A 301 -4.95 -19.89 -2.22
N ASN A 302 -5.68 -19.47 -3.25
CA ASN A 302 -6.73 -20.26 -3.91
C ASN A 302 -7.72 -20.91 -2.92
N LEU A 303 -8.16 -20.15 -1.91
CA LEU A 303 -9.11 -20.64 -0.91
C LEU A 303 -10.46 -20.98 -1.55
N SER A 304 -11.02 -22.13 -1.17
CA SER A 304 -12.38 -22.52 -1.54
C SER A 304 -13.44 -21.87 -0.65
N ASP A 305 -14.72 -21.96 -1.01
CA ASP A 305 -15.84 -21.54 -0.14
C ASP A 305 -15.81 -22.27 1.20
N ALA A 306 -15.42 -23.55 1.22
CA ALA A 306 -15.24 -24.31 2.45
C ALA A 306 -14.09 -23.77 3.32
N ASP A 307 -12.99 -23.34 2.71
CA ASP A 307 -11.90 -22.68 3.43
C ASP A 307 -12.32 -21.35 4.01
N LEU A 308 -13.05 -20.53 3.25
CA LEU A 308 -13.56 -19.25 3.72
C LEU A 308 -14.57 -19.42 4.86
N LEU A 309 -15.47 -20.42 4.78
CA LEU A 309 -16.37 -20.78 5.86
C LEU A 309 -15.62 -21.21 7.12
N ARG A 310 -14.57 -22.01 6.97
CA ARG A 310 -13.72 -22.43 8.10
C ARG A 310 -13.00 -21.23 8.74
N LEU A 311 -12.42 -20.34 7.93
CA LEU A 311 -11.71 -19.15 8.44
C LEU A 311 -12.68 -18.17 9.12
N THR A 312 -13.85 -17.92 8.53
CA THR A 312 -14.87 -17.05 9.14
C THR A 312 -15.45 -17.68 10.42
N GLY A 313 -15.68 -19.00 10.44
CA GLY A 313 -16.09 -19.73 11.65
C GLY A 313 -15.05 -19.70 12.77
N ALA A 314 -13.76 -19.75 12.43
CA ALA A 314 -12.67 -19.58 13.40
C ALA A 314 -12.66 -18.16 13.99
N ILE A 315 -12.86 -17.11 13.18
CA ILE A 315 -13.02 -15.73 13.68
C ILE A 315 -14.15 -15.63 14.71
N VAL A 316 -15.31 -16.24 14.42
CA VAL A 316 -16.46 -16.27 15.35
C VAL A 316 -16.11 -17.00 16.64
N SER A 317 -15.40 -18.11 16.54
CA SER A 317 -14.98 -18.92 17.70
C SER A 317 -13.98 -18.16 18.60
N ASP A 318 -13.13 -17.33 18.00
CA ASP A 318 -12.12 -16.52 18.68
C ASP A 318 -12.54 -15.07 18.97
N GLU A 319 -13.83 -14.74 18.84
CA GLU A 319 -14.39 -13.39 19.06
C GLU A 319 -13.96 -12.78 20.42
N ALA A 320 -13.85 -13.60 21.46
CA ALA A 320 -13.39 -13.16 22.78
C ALA A 320 -11.93 -12.65 22.80
N ARG A 321 -11.07 -13.13 21.88
CA ARG A 321 -9.70 -12.64 21.72
C ARG A 321 -9.69 -11.27 21.03
N TYR A 322 -10.47 -11.12 19.96
CA TYR A 322 -10.62 -9.85 19.25
C TYR A 322 -11.17 -8.75 20.15
N LYS A 323 -12.11 -9.06 21.06
CA LYS A 323 -12.63 -8.10 22.06
C LYS A 323 -11.59 -7.57 23.06
N LYS A 324 -10.40 -8.16 23.15
CA LYS A 324 -9.27 -7.64 23.95
C LYS A 324 -8.45 -6.59 23.21
N MET A 325 -8.51 -6.58 21.88
CA MET A 325 -7.73 -5.68 21.04
C MET A 325 -8.06 -4.18 21.19
N PRO A 326 -9.31 -3.76 21.48
CA PRO A 326 -9.65 -2.34 21.68
C PRO A 326 -8.89 -1.66 22.82
N SER A 327 -8.30 -2.41 23.76
CA SER A 327 -7.49 -1.85 24.86
C SER A 327 -6.02 -1.63 24.48
N GLN A 328 -5.63 -1.99 23.26
CA GLN A 328 -4.25 -1.90 22.78
C GLN A 328 -4.08 -0.63 21.92
N SER A 329 -2.90 -0.02 21.97
CA SER A 329 -2.62 1.19 21.19
C SER A 329 -1.21 1.21 20.61
N TYR A 330 -1.06 1.65 19.36
CA TYR A 330 0.23 1.97 18.75
C TYR A 330 0.75 3.36 19.13
N THR A 331 -0.11 4.22 19.66
CA THR A 331 0.21 5.63 19.98
C THR A 331 0.08 5.92 21.47
N TYR A 332 0.11 4.89 22.31
CA TYR A 332 -0.10 4.91 23.77
C TYR A 332 -1.51 5.33 24.22
N PHE A 333 -2.31 5.98 23.36
CA PHE A 333 -3.67 6.42 23.65
C PHE A 333 -4.68 5.68 22.78
N THR A 334 -5.84 5.35 23.34
CA THR A 334 -6.99 4.85 22.58
C THR A 334 -8.02 5.96 22.36
N GLU A 335 -8.76 5.87 21.26
CA GLU A 335 -9.91 6.71 20.91
C GLU A 335 -11.15 5.83 20.79
N LEU A 336 -12.22 6.26 21.45
CA LEU A 336 -13.53 5.61 21.43
C LEU A 336 -14.56 6.63 21.01
N ASP A 337 -15.39 6.27 20.05
CA ASP A 337 -16.58 7.05 19.69
C ASP A 337 -17.80 6.16 19.98
N GLN A 338 -18.50 6.45 21.08
CA GLN A 338 -19.64 5.64 21.55
C GLN A 338 -19.31 4.14 21.77
N GLY A 339 -18.06 3.81 22.11
CA GLY A 339 -17.58 2.43 22.26
C GLY A 339 -17.13 1.77 20.95
N GLU A 340 -17.34 2.44 19.81
CA GLU A 340 -16.92 1.99 18.49
C GLU A 340 -15.58 2.62 18.08
N ARG A 341 -15.04 2.11 16.96
CA ARG A 341 -13.90 2.75 16.29
C ARG A 341 -14.34 4.07 15.68
N TYR A 342 -13.58 5.12 15.92
CA TYR A 342 -13.76 6.39 15.24
C TYR A 342 -13.19 6.33 13.82
N VAL A 343 -14.01 6.63 12.81
CA VAL A 343 -13.61 6.60 11.40
C VAL A 343 -13.95 7.91 10.69
N SER A 344 -13.34 8.12 9.54
CA SER A 344 -13.54 9.28 8.70
C SER A 344 -14.38 8.91 7.47
N LEU A 345 -15.61 9.44 7.39
CA LEU A 345 -16.43 9.38 6.19
C LEU A 345 -16.24 10.69 5.40
N GLY A 346 -15.34 10.66 4.41
CA GLY A 346 -14.86 11.87 3.75
C GLY A 346 -14.11 12.78 4.73
N SER A 347 -14.66 13.96 5.03
CA SER A 347 -14.12 14.89 6.02
C SER A 347 -14.80 14.79 7.39
N LYS A 348 -15.83 13.95 7.52
CA LYS A 348 -16.67 13.86 8.72
C LYS A 348 -16.25 12.66 9.58
N GLY A 349 -15.95 12.92 10.85
CA GLY A 349 -15.80 11.87 11.85
C GLY A 349 -17.13 11.21 12.19
N VAL A 350 -17.17 9.88 12.21
CA VAL A 350 -18.36 9.07 12.56
C VAL A 350 -17.98 7.77 13.27
N PRO A 351 -18.90 7.16 14.04
CA PRO A 351 -18.74 5.80 14.53
C PRO A 351 -18.65 4.79 13.38
N PHE A 352 -17.90 3.71 13.58
CA PHE A 352 -17.67 2.65 12.59
C PHE A 352 -18.98 2.13 11.96
N SER A 353 -20.00 1.82 12.77
CA SER A 353 -21.26 1.25 12.31
C SER A 353 -22.17 2.28 11.61
N ALA A 354 -21.87 3.57 11.70
CA ALA A 354 -22.61 4.60 10.98
C ALA A 354 -22.35 4.56 9.46
N VAL A 355 -21.27 3.92 9.02
CA VAL A 355 -20.92 3.77 7.60
C VAL A 355 -21.71 2.62 6.98
N LYS A 356 -22.85 2.96 6.38
CA LYS A 356 -23.77 2.03 5.70
C LYS A 356 -24.60 2.75 4.64
N GLY A 357 -25.33 1.97 3.83
CA GLY A 357 -26.25 2.50 2.83
C GLY A 357 -26.03 1.90 1.45
N THR A 358 -26.96 2.19 0.53
CA THR A 358 -27.03 1.60 -0.82
C THR A 358 -25.89 2.03 -1.76
N ILE A 359 -25.11 3.04 -1.37
CA ILE A 359 -23.88 3.43 -2.07
C ILE A 359 -22.77 2.37 -1.91
N TYR A 360 -22.90 1.50 -0.91
CA TYR A 360 -21.96 0.41 -0.63
C TYR A 360 -22.54 -0.93 -1.04
N ARG A 361 -21.65 -1.85 -1.40
CA ARG A 361 -21.95 -3.26 -1.63
C ARG A 361 -21.10 -4.14 -0.69
N PRO A 362 -21.69 -4.83 0.30
CA PRO A 362 -23.12 -4.83 0.66
C PRO A 362 -23.58 -3.51 1.29
N ALA A 363 -24.90 -3.26 1.25
CA ALA A 363 -25.48 -2.04 1.81
C ALA A 363 -25.39 -1.95 3.35
N THR A 364 -25.10 -3.08 4.01
CA THR A 364 -24.79 -3.14 5.44
C THR A 364 -23.51 -2.38 5.79
N GLY A 365 -22.61 -2.16 4.82
CA GLY A 365 -21.35 -1.45 5.03
C GLY A 365 -20.56 -2.05 6.19
N LEU A 366 -20.25 -1.22 7.19
CA LEU A 366 -19.42 -1.60 8.35
C LEU A 366 -20.24 -1.98 9.60
N THR A 367 -21.57 -2.11 9.49
CA THR A 367 -22.44 -2.42 10.64
C THR A 367 -22.30 -3.83 11.18
N THR A 368 -21.91 -4.79 10.34
CA THR A 368 -21.88 -6.21 10.71
C THR A 368 -20.52 -6.54 11.33
N SER A 369 -20.51 -7.38 12.37
CA SER A 369 -19.25 -7.82 12.99
C SER A 369 -18.39 -8.64 12.02
N LEU A 370 -19.01 -9.58 11.29
CA LEU A 370 -18.40 -10.40 10.25
C LEU A 370 -19.48 -10.73 9.20
N LEU A 371 -19.12 -10.67 7.93
CA LEU A 371 -20.07 -10.94 6.85
C LEU A 371 -20.10 -12.41 6.46
N ASP A 372 -21.26 -12.86 6.01
CA ASP A 372 -21.39 -14.17 5.34
C ASP A 372 -20.57 -14.20 4.05
N ILE A 373 -20.00 -15.36 3.72
CA ILE A 373 -19.11 -15.52 2.56
C ILE A 373 -19.78 -15.18 1.22
N SER A 374 -21.12 -15.26 1.13
CA SER A 374 -21.89 -14.83 -0.03
C SER A 374 -21.76 -13.32 -0.30
N SER A 375 -21.50 -12.52 0.74
CA SER A 375 -21.28 -11.07 0.63
C SER A 375 -20.01 -10.73 -0.17
N TYR A 376 -19.06 -11.67 -0.25
CA TYR A 376 -17.86 -11.56 -1.07
C TYR A 376 -18.03 -12.14 -2.47
N GLY A 377 -19.19 -12.73 -2.80
CA GLY A 377 -19.41 -13.47 -4.04
C GLY A 377 -19.12 -12.67 -5.31
N HIS A 378 -19.34 -11.35 -5.32
CA HIS A 378 -19.03 -10.52 -6.49
C HIS A 378 -17.55 -10.22 -6.67
N LEU A 379 -16.72 -10.45 -5.64
CA LEU A 379 -15.27 -10.31 -5.73
C LEU A 379 -14.60 -11.56 -6.29
N ARG A 380 -15.34 -12.68 -6.34
CA ARG A 380 -14.81 -14.02 -6.60
C ARG A 380 -15.02 -14.48 -8.03
#